data_AF-A0A356BHG9-F1
#
_entry.id   AF-A0A356BHG9-F1
#
_cell.length_a   1.000
_cell.length_b   1.000
_cell.length_c   1.000
_cell.angle_alpha   90.00
_cell.angle_beta   90.00
_cell.angle_gamma   90.00
#
_symmetry.space_group_name_H-M   'P 1'
#
loop_
_entity.id
_entity.type
_entity.pdbx_description
1 polymer ?
#
loop_
_entity_poly.entity_id
_entity_poly.type
_entity_poly.pdbx_seq_one_letter_code
_entity_poly.pdbx_strand_id
1 'polypeptide(L)'
;GPVAVAYAESVIPPDNGSTDKKASSGLNIDDLFFRSIDLPHFNKVTQAIEGISLLPIESGRYRETLASYVKNGYNAAELKDLHFFKNCSSVVSIVSLPKDYKLSYMDLNRLKSHLNSLFPNTTLKRYALVIGASANISLTTLIVKSPCLSDDFLTLIVAFIKRCFAKDNYRFDEQLDQAMLTFIRSDEFDEAALDTMLHEYENPAKILDTNWYAIKPMYEKKYRELIHNKDKFVSINDIRLSRDSVKKAIKYLREIYRHKISKTKVISLNPQSQRKAPAPE
;
A
#
# COMPACT_ATOMS: atom_id res chain seq x y z
N GLY A 1 -6.18 -5.16 -0.15
CA GLY A 1 -4.71 -5.13 0.02
C GLY A 1 -4.30 -3.72 0.42
N PRO A 2 -3.08 -3.50 0.94
CA PRO A 2 -2.56 -2.16 1.13
C PRO A 2 -2.58 -1.44 -0.22
N VAL A 3 -3.20 -0.26 -0.23
CA VAL A 3 -3.25 0.63 -1.40
C VAL A 3 -2.37 1.82 -1.06
N ALA A 4 -1.33 2.03 -1.86
CA ALA A 4 -0.57 3.26 -1.81
C ALA A 4 -1.23 4.30 -2.72
N VAL A 5 -1.22 5.56 -2.31
CA VAL A 5 -1.74 6.67 -3.10
C VAL A 5 -0.56 7.50 -3.57
N ALA A 6 -0.40 7.65 -4.87
CA ALA A 6 0.50 8.62 -5.49
C ALA A 6 -0.34 9.81 -5.97
N TYR A 7 0.00 11.02 -5.54
CA TYR A 7 -0.79 12.22 -5.84
C TYR A 7 0.10 13.37 -6.32
N ALA A 8 -0.33 14.06 -7.37
CA ALA A 8 0.21 15.36 -7.72
C ALA A 8 -0.85 16.25 -8.37
N GLU A 9 -0.63 17.56 -8.29
CA GLU A 9 -1.55 18.55 -8.81
C GLU A 9 -0.82 19.61 -9.63
N SER A 10 -1.47 20.09 -10.69
CA SER A 10 -1.00 21.19 -11.51
C SER A 10 -2.11 22.21 -11.67
N VAL A 11 -1.77 23.47 -11.50
CA VAL A 11 -2.63 24.58 -11.90
C VAL A 11 -2.81 24.53 -13.42
N ILE A 12 -3.96 24.99 -13.90
CA ILE A 12 -4.22 25.14 -15.33
C ILE A 12 -3.22 26.17 -15.89
N PRO A 13 -2.46 25.84 -16.95
CA PRO A 13 -1.65 26.82 -17.64
C PRO A 13 -2.55 27.98 -18.13
N PRO A 14 -2.17 29.25 -17.95
CA PRO A 14 -2.95 30.36 -18.50
C PRO A 14 -3.04 30.22 -20.02
N ASP A 15 -4.25 30.40 -20.54
CA ASP A 15 -4.54 30.37 -21.97
C ASP A 15 -4.00 31.65 -22.62
N ASN A 16 -2.68 31.70 -22.82
CA ASN A 16 -2.06 32.83 -23.50
C ASN A 16 -2.43 32.75 -24.98
N GLY A 17 -3.46 33.50 -25.39
CA GLY A 17 -3.91 33.70 -26.77
C GLY A 17 -2.89 34.39 -27.69
N SER A 18 -1.60 34.04 -27.59
CA SER A 18 -0.52 34.54 -28.42
C SER A 18 -0.16 33.52 -29.49
N THR A 19 -0.26 33.93 -30.74
CA THR A 19 0.03 33.20 -31.99
C THR A 19 1.52 32.86 -32.21
N ASP A 20 2.29 32.57 -31.16
CA ASP A 20 3.69 32.16 -31.26
C ASP A 20 3.86 30.66 -30.98
N LYS A 21 3.91 29.92 -32.09
CA LYS A 21 4.26 28.49 -32.15
C LYS A 21 5.74 28.29 -31.75
N LYS A 22 6.09 28.30 -30.46
CA LYS A 22 7.36 27.68 -29.97
C LYS A 22 7.58 27.52 -28.46
N ALA A 23 6.57 27.67 -27.61
CA ALA A 23 6.66 27.20 -26.22
C ALA A 23 5.39 26.42 -25.88
N SER A 24 5.52 25.13 -25.56
CA SER A 24 4.41 24.29 -25.13
C SER A 24 3.85 24.80 -23.81
N SER A 25 2.85 25.68 -23.86
CA SER A 25 2.02 26.10 -22.71
C SER A 25 1.03 24.99 -22.28
N GLY A 26 1.39 23.74 -22.52
CA GLY A 26 0.60 22.56 -22.19
C GLY A 26 0.97 22.00 -20.82
N LEU A 27 0.10 21.16 -20.28
CA LEU A 27 0.36 20.39 -19.07
C LEU A 27 1.63 19.53 -19.25
N ASN A 28 2.63 19.72 -18.39
CA ASN A 28 3.80 18.84 -18.38
C ASN A 28 3.47 17.53 -17.64
N ILE A 29 3.00 16.54 -18.40
CA ILE A 29 2.65 15.21 -17.87
C ILE A 29 3.86 14.50 -17.26
N ASP A 30 5.05 14.67 -17.82
CA ASP A 30 6.26 14.01 -17.32
C ASP A 30 6.59 14.49 -15.90
N ASP A 31 6.52 15.81 -15.69
CA ASP A 31 6.69 16.44 -14.38
C ASP A 31 5.56 16.06 -13.42
N LEU A 32 4.29 16.15 -13.86
CA LEU A 32 3.14 15.80 -13.03
C LEU A 32 3.21 14.35 -12.55
N PHE A 33 3.57 13.42 -13.45
CA PHE A 33 3.74 12.02 -13.11
C PHE A 33 4.92 11.82 -12.16
N PHE A 34 6.06 12.44 -12.43
CA PHE A 34 7.24 12.37 -11.55
C PHE A 34 6.93 12.85 -10.13
N ARG A 35 6.32 14.04 -9.98
CA ARG A 35 5.92 14.56 -8.67
C ARG A 35 4.95 13.62 -7.95
N SER A 36 4.08 12.92 -8.69
CA SER A 36 3.14 11.98 -8.08
C SER A 36 3.81 10.76 -7.43
N ILE A 37 4.98 10.35 -7.93
CA ILE A 37 5.73 9.19 -7.45
C ILE A 37 6.96 9.58 -6.61
N ASP A 38 7.24 10.87 -6.46
CA ASP A 38 8.32 11.34 -5.59
C ASP A 38 8.02 11.06 -4.11
N LEU A 39 9.01 11.24 -3.24
CA LEU A 39 8.82 11.24 -1.81
C LEU A 39 7.79 12.32 -1.41
N PRO A 40 7.00 12.09 -0.33
CA PRO A 40 6.07 13.07 0.19
C PRO A 40 6.68 14.47 0.33
N HIS A 41 6.09 15.46 -0.33
CA HIS A 41 6.54 16.85 -0.26
C HIS A 41 5.37 17.83 -0.40
N PHE A 42 5.59 19.06 0.08
CA PHE A 42 4.59 20.11 0.02
C PHE A 42 4.77 20.96 -1.24
N ASN A 43 3.75 21.01 -2.09
CA ASN A 43 3.72 21.89 -3.26
C ASN A 43 3.27 23.30 -2.84
N LYS A 44 4.17 24.27 -2.95
CA LYS A 44 3.90 25.66 -2.54
C LYS A 44 2.87 26.37 -3.43
N VAL A 45 2.67 25.92 -4.67
CA VAL A 45 1.76 26.57 -5.63
C VAL A 45 0.33 26.10 -5.38
N THR A 46 0.11 24.78 -5.34
CA THR A 46 -1.23 24.19 -5.14
C THR A 46 -1.61 24.04 -3.67
N GLN A 47 -0.65 24.18 -2.75
CA GLN A 47 -0.79 23.91 -1.31
C GLN A 47 -1.13 22.45 -0.99
N ALA A 48 -0.92 21.53 -1.94
CA ALA A 48 -1.17 20.11 -1.75
C ALA A 48 0.08 19.37 -1.23
N ILE A 49 -0.15 18.27 -0.52
CA ILE A 49 0.90 17.28 -0.24
C ILE A 49 0.92 16.30 -1.42
N GLU A 50 2.06 16.26 -2.11
CA GLU A 50 2.29 15.44 -3.30
C GLU A 50 3.25 14.30 -3.00
N GLY A 51 3.33 13.35 -3.92
CA GLY A 51 4.17 12.17 -3.83
C GLY A 51 3.41 10.92 -3.42
N ILE A 52 4.18 9.86 -3.17
CA ILE A 52 3.65 8.57 -2.75
C ILE A 52 3.39 8.54 -1.24
N SER A 53 2.21 8.08 -0.82
CA SER A 53 1.76 8.07 0.57
C SER A 53 2.56 7.16 1.52
N LEU A 54 3.56 6.44 1.01
CA LEU A 54 4.40 5.51 1.78
C LEU A 54 5.84 6.00 1.76
N LEU A 55 6.50 6.02 2.92
CA LEU A 55 7.93 6.25 2.98
C LEU A 55 8.67 4.95 2.64
N PRO A 56 9.50 4.91 1.58
CA PRO A 56 10.27 3.72 1.25
C PRO A 56 11.28 3.40 2.36
N ILE A 57 11.40 2.11 2.72
CA ILE A 57 12.39 1.62 3.71
C ILE A 57 13.82 2.06 3.32
N GLU A 58 14.16 1.95 2.03
CA GLU A 58 15.44 2.42 1.47
C GLU A 58 15.28 3.81 0.82
N SER A 59 14.87 4.82 1.59
CA SER A 59 14.60 6.17 1.07
C SER A 59 15.78 6.82 0.33
N GLY A 60 17.03 6.51 0.72
CA GLY A 60 18.24 6.96 0.03
C GLY A 60 18.34 6.41 -1.39
N ARG A 61 18.29 5.08 -1.54
CA ARG A 61 18.27 4.41 -2.85
C ARG A 61 17.09 4.84 -3.71
N TYR A 62 15.92 5.01 -3.10
CA TYR A 62 14.73 5.50 -3.79
C TYR A 62 14.97 6.88 -4.41
N ARG A 63 15.51 7.82 -3.62
CA ARG A 63 15.83 9.18 -4.06
C ARG A 63 16.88 9.20 -5.18
N GLU A 64 17.93 8.39 -5.08
CA GLU A 64 18.95 8.25 -6.12
C GLU A 64 18.37 7.73 -7.43
N THR A 65 17.50 6.72 -7.34
CA THR A 65 16.83 6.13 -8.51
C THR A 65 15.86 7.12 -9.16
N LEU A 66 15.16 7.94 -8.38
CA LEU A 66 14.32 9.02 -8.88
C LEU A 66 15.13 10.14 -9.56
N ALA A 67 16.29 10.51 -9.01
CA ALA A 67 17.18 11.47 -9.65
C ALA A 67 17.71 10.96 -11.00
N SER A 68 18.07 9.67 -11.07
CA SER A 68 18.44 8.97 -12.31
C SER A 68 17.28 8.97 -13.32
N TYR A 69 16.06 8.70 -12.86
CA TYR A 69 14.84 8.72 -13.68
C TYR A 69 14.65 10.06 -14.41
N VAL A 70 14.75 11.19 -13.71
CA VAL A 70 14.63 12.53 -14.33
C VAL A 70 15.81 12.81 -15.26
N LYS A 71 17.04 12.53 -14.81
CA LYS A 71 18.27 12.80 -15.58
C LYS A 71 18.30 12.04 -16.91
N ASN A 72 17.73 10.84 -16.94
CA ASN A 72 17.69 9.97 -18.13
C ASN A 72 16.42 10.17 -18.98
N GLY A 73 15.74 11.31 -18.84
CA GLY A 73 14.56 11.63 -19.66
C GLY A 73 13.32 10.81 -19.32
N TYR A 74 13.08 10.57 -18.03
CA TYR A 74 11.96 9.79 -17.49
C TYR A 74 12.01 8.31 -17.90
N ASN A 75 13.21 7.73 -17.89
CA ASN A 75 13.41 6.31 -18.17
C ASN A 75 13.24 5.45 -16.90
N ALA A 76 12.16 4.67 -16.84
CA ALA A 76 11.81 3.85 -15.68
C ALA A 76 12.64 2.55 -15.52
N ALA A 77 13.71 2.33 -16.31
CA ALA A 77 14.47 1.08 -16.32
C ALA A 77 14.98 0.65 -14.93
N GLU A 78 15.51 1.58 -14.14
CA GLU A 78 15.99 1.31 -12.78
C GLU A 78 14.85 1.39 -11.75
N LEU A 79 13.93 2.34 -11.94
CA LEU A 79 12.84 2.61 -10.99
C LEU A 79 11.84 1.44 -10.91
N LYS A 80 11.52 0.81 -12.04
CA LYS A 80 10.60 -0.34 -12.10
C LYS A 80 11.10 -1.57 -11.33
N ASP A 81 12.42 -1.68 -11.10
CA ASP A 81 13.03 -2.82 -10.42
C ASP A 81 12.98 -2.71 -8.89
N LEU A 82 12.63 -1.53 -8.37
CA LEU A 82 12.35 -1.37 -6.95
C LEU A 82 11.19 -2.28 -6.54
N HIS A 83 11.34 -2.91 -5.38
CA HIS A 83 10.40 -3.91 -4.86
C HIS A 83 8.94 -3.43 -4.83
N PHE A 84 8.75 -2.13 -4.56
CA PHE A 84 7.44 -1.50 -4.58
C PHE A 84 6.77 -1.60 -5.96
N PHE A 85 7.42 -1.10 -7.02
CA PHE A 85 6.86 -1.04 -8.38
C PHE A 85 6.83 -2.42 -9.07
N LYS A 86 7.85 -3.25 -8.84
CA LYS A 86 7.98 -4.58 -9.44
C LYS A 86 6.87 -5.55 -9.07
N ASN A 87 6.35 -5.45 -7.84
CA ASN A 87 5.39 -6.38 -7.24
C ASN A 87 3.97 -5.81 -7.09
N CYS A 88 3.64 -4.75 -7.83
CA CYS A 88 2.28 -4.25 -7.89
C CYS A 88 1.36 -5.24 -8.60
N SER A 89 0.15 -5.40 -8.06
CA SER A 89 -0.88 -6.30 -8.62
C SER A 89 -1.85 -5.60 -9.56
N SER A 90 -2.19 -4.35 -9.25
CA SER A 90 -3.15 -3.54 -10.01
C SER A 90 -2.84 -2.06 -9.81
N VAL A 91 -3.10 -1.26 -10.83
CA VAL A 91 -2.95 0.19 -10.77
C VAL A 91 -4.19 0.86 -11.36
N VAL A 92 -4.70 1.86 -10.67
CA VAL A 92 -5.78 2.72 -11.15
C VAL A 92 -5.29 4.16 -11.16
N SER A 93 -5.19 4.75 -12.34
CA SER A 93 -4.83 6.16 -12.51
C SER A 93 -6.09 6.96 -12.76
N ILE A 94 -6.33 7.99 -11.95
CA ILE A 94 -7.45 8.89 -12.04
C ILE A 94 -6.89 10.27 -12.38
N VAL A 95 -7.30 10.82 -13.51
CA VAL A 95 -6.99 12.20 -13.90
C VAL A 95 -8.24 13.02 -13.68
N SER A 96 -8.18 13.99 -12.76
CA SER A 96 -9.27 14.92 -12.52
C SER A 96 -8.96 16.24 -13.21
N LEU A 97 -9.94 16.75 -13.95
CA LEU A 97 -9.81 17.97 -14.74
C LEU A 97 -10.91 18.97 -14.38
N PRO A 98 -10.66 20.28 -14.56
CA PRO A 98 -11.70 21.31 -14.59
C PRO A 98 -12.71 21.09 -15.72
N LYS A 99 -13.93 21.66 -15.60
CA LYS A 99 -15.00 21.48 -16.60
C LYS A 99 -14.60 21.94 -18.01
N ASP A 100 -13.85 23.04 -18.07
CA ASP A 100 -13.54 23.72 -19.33
C ASP A 100 -12.17 23.31 -19.91
N TYR A 101 -11.44 22.43 -19.22
CA TYR A 101 -10.12 21.98 -19.67
C TYR A 101 -10.22 20.67 -20.45
N LYS A 102 -9.61 20.64 -21.64
CA LYS A 102 -9.52 19.44 -22.49
C LYS A 102 -8.10 18.88 -22.44
N LEU A 103 -7.95 17.70 -21.84
CA LEU A 103 -6.69 16.97 -21.86
C LEU A 103 -6.40 16.44 -23.26
N SER A 104 -5.18 16.67 -23.75
CA SER A 104 -4.80 16.21 -25.09
C SER A 104 -4.64 14.68 -25.13
N TYR A 105 -4.87 14.10 -26.30
CA TYR A 105 -4.63 12.67 -26.52
C TYR A 105 -3.15 12.31 -26.38
N MET A 106 -2.25 13.23 -26.73
CA MET A 106 -0.80 13.07 -26.56
C MET A 106 -0.42 12.95 -25.08
N ASP A 107 -0.97 13.82 -24.23
CA ASP A 107 -0.74 13.81 -22.78
C ASP A 107 -1.23 12.52 -22.14
N LEU A 108 -2.42 12.07 -22.53
CA LEU A 108 -2.99 10.81 -22.03
C LEU A 108 -2.16 9.59 -22.46
N ASN A 109 -1.65 9.58 -23.69
CA ASN A 109 -0.76 8.51 -24.16
C ASN A 109 0.61 8.57 -23.49
N ARG A 110 1.14 9.76 -23.20
CA ARG A 110 2.38 9.92 -22.45
C ARG A 110 2.24 9.39 -21.03
N LEU A 111 1.14 9.70 -20.34
CA LEU A 111 0.84 9.15 -19.02
C LEU A 111 0.71 7.62 -19.04
N LYS A 112 0.01 7.07 -20.05
CA LYS A 112 -0.06 5.61 -20.25
C LYS A 112 1.31 4.99 -20.45
N SER A 113 2.20 5.64 -21.20
CA SER A 113 3.58 5.19 -21.42
C SER A 113 4.35 5.09 -20.10
N HIS A 114 4.28 6.12 -19.26
CA HIS A 114 4.90 6.14 -17.92
C HIS A 114 4.37 5.04 -17.01
N LEU A 115 3.04 4.88 -16.95
CA LEU A 115 2.42 3.83 -16.14
C LEU A 115 2.79 2.43 -16.64
N ASN A 116 2.94 2.25 -17.96
CA ASN A 116 3.36 0.98 -18.52
C ASN A 116 4.83 0.66 -18.27
N SER A 117 5.70 1.66 -18.34
CA SER A 117 7.14 1.48 -18.12
C SER A 117 7.46 1.24 -16.64
N LEU A 118 6.77 1.95 -15.74
CA LEU A 118 6.98 1.84 -14.29
C LEU A 118 6.36 0.57 -13.70
N PHE A 119 5.21 0.14 -14.21
CA PHE A 119 4.48 -1.03 -13.72
C PHE A 119 4.41 -2.15 -14.79
N PRO A 120 5.53 -2.83 -15.09
CA PRO A 120 5.59 -3.79 -16.20
C PRO A 120 4.77 -5.07 -15.94
N ASN A 121 4.69 -5.52 -14.67
CA ASN A 121 4.08 -6.80 -14.30
C ASN A 121 2.60 -6.70 -13.91
N THR A 122 2.03 -5.49 -13.94
CA THR A 122 0.65 -5.25 -13.52
C THR A 122 -0.33 -5.71 -14.60
N THR A 123 -1.21 -6.66 -14.26
CA THR A 123 -2.21 -7.22 -15.18
C THR A 123 -3.42 -6.29 -15.39
N LEU A 124 -3.78 -5.51 -14.37
CA LEU A 124 -4.91 -4.57 -14.40
C LEU A 124 -4.42 -3.13 -14.31
N LYS A 125 -4.48 -2.42 -15.43
CA LYS A 125 -4.23 -0.97 -15.51
C LYS A 125 -5.51 -0.28 -15.92
N ARG A 126 -6.12 0.47 -15.00
CA ARG A 126 -7.36 1.22 -15.27
C ARG A 126 -7.07 2.71 -15.28
N TYR A 127 -7.73 3.41 -16.19
CA TYR A 127 -7.63 4.85 -16.35
C TYR A 127 -9.02 5.43 -16.20
N ALA A 128 -9.18 6.39 -15.32
CA ALA A 128 -10.41 7.14 -15.15
C ALA A 128 -10.14 8.62 -15.43
N LEU A 129 -11.03 9.24 -16.18
CA LEU A 129 -11.04 10.68 -16.41
C LEU A 129 -12.26 11.26 -15.71
N VAL A 130 -12.04 12.17 -14.77
CA VAL A 130 -13.12 12.81 -14.01
C VAL A 130 -13.14 14.29 -14.36
N ILE A 131 -14.25 14.75 -14.94
CA ILE A 131 -14.39 16.13 -15.41
C ILE A 131 -15.21 16.94 -14.41
N GLY A 132 -14.72 18.12 -14.05
CA GLY A 132 -15.38 19.07 -13.16
C GLY A 132 -15.29 18.75 -11.66
N ALA A 133 -14.38 17.87 -11.26
CA ALA A 133 -14.19 17.50 -9.84
C ALA A 133 -13.16 18.37 -9.10
N SER A 134 -12.30 19.09 -9.82
CA SER A 134 -11.29 19.98 -9.24
C SER A 134 -11.16 21.26 -10.06
N ALA A 135 -10.72 22.34 -9.41
CA ALA A 135 -10.30 23.58 -10.07
C ALA A 135 -8.94 23.45 -10.76
N ASN A 136 -8.16 22.44 -10.39
CA ASN A 136 -6.84 22.14 -10.94
C ASN A 136 -6.85 20.78 -11.65
N ILE A 137 -5.76 20.49 -12.36
CA ILE A 137 -5.51 19.18 -12.94
C ILE A 137 -4.82 18.33 -11.89
N SER A 138 -5.45 17.25 -11.44
CA SER A 138 -4.84 16.33 -10.48
C SER A 138 -4.67 14.93 -11.05
N LEU A 139 -3.57 14.30 -10.65
CA LEU A 139 -3.25 12.92 -10.96
C LEU A 139 -3.22 12.13 -9.66
N THR A 140 -4.17 11.21 -9.52
CA THR A 140 -4.21 10.26 -8.40
C THR A 140 -3.98 8.86 -8.94
N THR A 141 -2.89 8.24 -8.54
CA THR A 141 -2.59 6.85 -8.90
C THR A 141 -2.71 5.97 -7.66
N LEU A 142 -3.72 5.10 -7.67
CA LEU A 142 -3.94 4.07 -6.66
C LEU A 142 -3.12 2.84 -7.05
N ILE A 143 -2.14 2.51 -6.23
CA ILE A 143 -1.20 1.42 -6.47
C ILE A 143 -1.55 0.29 -5.52
N VAL A 144 -2.18 -0.75 -6.05
CA VAL A 144 -2.59 -1.92 -5.25
C VAL A 144 -1.45 -2.92 -5.22
N LYS A 145 -0.87 -3.08 -4.04
CA LYS A 145 0.08 -4.15 -3.78
C LYS A 145 -0.66 -5.40 -3.33
N SER A 146 -0.13 -6.57 -3.67
CA SER A 146 -0.62 -7.79 -3.05
C SER A 146 -0.40 -7.66 -1.53
N PRO A 147 -1.44 -7.79 -0.69
CA PRO A 147 -1.28 -7.75 0.77
C PRO A 147 -0.28 -8.79 1.26
N CYS A 148 -0.12 -9.87 0.50
CA CYS A 148 0.74 -10.99 0.78
C CYS A 148 2.22 -10.77 0.39
N LEU A 149 2.55 -9.67 -0.31
CA LEU A 149 3.89 -9.38 -0.85
C LEU A 149 4.47 -8.06 -0.32
N SER A 150 3.75 -7.33 0.51
CA SER A 150 4.28 -6.09 1.08
C SER A 150 4.99 -6.40 2.38
N ASP A 151 6.31 -6.28 2.39
CA ASP A 151 7.08 -6.32 3.65
C ASP A 151 6.57 -5.26 4.62
N ASP A 152 6.09 -4.11 4.10
CA ASP A 152 5.44 -3.07 4.89
C ASP A 152 4.21 -3.59 5.64
N PHE A 153 3.40 -4.46 5.04
CA PHE A 153 2.20 -4.99 5.70
C PHE A 153 2.57 -5.94 6.84
N LEU A 154 3.52 -6.85 6.60
CA LEU A 154 4.03 -7.73 7.66
C LEU A 154 4.70 -6.91 8.76
N THR A 155 5.49 -5.91 8.40
CA THR A 155 6.13 -4.98 9.33
C THR A 155 5.09 -4.24 10.18
N LEU A 156 4.03 -3.72 9.58
CA LEU A 156 2.96 -3.02 10.31
C LEU A 156 2.20 -3.95 11.26
N ILE A 157 1.88 -5.17 10.83
CA ILE A 157 1.23 -6.18 11.69
C ILE A 157 2.14 -6.57 12.85
N VAL A 158 3.40 -6.90 12.58
CA VAL A 158 4.36 -7.31 13.61
C VAL A 158 4.62 -6.16 14.57
N ALA A 159 4.78 -4.92 14.08
CA ALA A 159 4.93 -3.75 14.92
C ALA A 159 3.71 -3.50 15.83
N PHE A 160 2.50 -3.71 15.31
CA PHE A 160 1.29 -3.64 16.12
C PHE A 160 1.28 -4.72 17.21
N ILE A 161 1.57 -5.99 16.87
CA ILE A 161 1.65 -7.10 17.82
C ILE A 161 2.72 -6.83 18.88
N LYS A 162 3.92 -6.39 18.49
CA LYS A 162 5.00 -6.03 19.41
C LYS A 162 4.58 -4.94 20.40
N ARG A 163 3.85 -3.93 19.96
CA ARG A 163 3.46 -2.80 20.81
C ARG A 163 2.27 -3.09 21.71
N CYS A 164 1.33 -3.92 21.25
CA CYS A 164 0.06 -4.16 21.93
C CYS A 164 -0.01 -5.50 22.67
N PHE A 165 0.69 -6.53 22.21
CA PHE A 165 0.57 -7.88 22.75
C PHE A 165 1.85 -8.40 23.40
N ALA A 166 3.03 -8.00 22.95
CA ALA A 166 4.27 -8.60 23.44
C ALA A 166 4.49 -8.35 24.95
N LYS A 167 4.95 -9.39 25.65
CA LYS A 167 5.49 -9.27 27.01
C LYS A 167 6.83 -8.53 26.95
N ASP A 168 7.17 -7.83 28.03
CA ASP A 168 8.16 -6.75 28.04
C ASP A 168 9.46 -7.00 27.27
N ASN A 169 10.09 -8.17 27.41
CA ASN A 169 11.36 -8.48 26.73
C ASN A 169 11.21 -8.56 25.19
N TYR A 170 10.16 -9.23 24.73
CA TYR A 170 9.86 -9.47 23.30
C TYR A 170 9.39 -8.21 22.55
N ARG A 171 9.17 -7.12 23.27
CA ARG A 171 8.72 -5.85 22.71
C ARG A 171 9.85 -5.08 22.03
N PHE A 172 11.06 -5.14 22.60
CA PHE A 172 12.18 -4.29 22.21
C PHE A 172 13.27 -5.05 21.46
N ASP A 173 13.31 -6.37 21.60
CA ASP A 173 14.25 -7.22 20.86
C ASP A 173 13.70 -7.64 19.49
N GLU A 174 14.51 -8.34 18.71
CA GLU A 174 14.13 -8.91 17.41
C GLU A 174 13.56 -10.32 17.51
N GLN A 175 13.41 -10.88 18.73
CA GLN A 175 13.02 -12.28 18.91
C GLN A 175 11.61 -12.52 18.39
N LEU A 176 10.68 -11.60 18.66
CA LEU A 176 9.32 -11.71 18.14
C LEU A 176 9.27 -11.56 16.62
N ASP A 177 10.10 -10.71 16.01
CA ASP A 177 10.16 -10.55 14.55
C ASP A 177 10.63 -11.85 13.87
N GLN A 178 11.71 -12.45 14.38
CA GLN A 178 12.24 -13.72 13.88
C GLN A 178 11.28 -14.88 14.14
N ALA A 179 10.63 -14.90 15.31
CA ALA A 179 9.62 -15.89 15.64
C ALA A 179 8.42 -15.79 14.69
N MET A 180 7.94 -14.58 14.38
CA MET A 180 6.84 -14.37 13.43
C MET A 180 7.18 -14.89 12.03
N LEU A 181 8.40 -14.66 11.55
CA LEU A 181 8.85 -15.24 10.27
C LEU A 181 8.88 -16.77 10.32
N THR A 182 9.38 -17.33 11.42
CA THR A 182 9.43 -18.79 11.64
C THR A 182 8.02 -19.37 11.70
N PHE A 183 7.12 -18.75 12.46
CA PHE A 183 5.71 -19.13 12.54
C PHE A 183 4.98 -19.04 11.20
N ILE A 184 5.45 -18.26 10.23
CA ILE A 184 4.85 -18.22 8.89
C ILE A 184 5.47 -19.29 7.98
N ARG A 185 6.79 -19.52 8.07
CA ARG A 185 7.55 -20.33 7.12
C ARG A 185 7.63 -21.81 7.46
N SER A 186 7.66 -22.17 8.74
CA SER A 186 7.85 -23.56 9.19
C SER A 186 6.68 -24.48 8.83
N ASP A 187 6.93 -25.79 8.75
CA ASP A 187 5.91 -26.79 8.43
C ASP A 187 4.84 -26.93 9.52
N GLU A 188 5.17 -26.60 10.77
CA GLU A 188 4.23 -26.60 11.88
C GLU A 188 4.17 -25.22 12.53
N PHE A 189 3.03 -24.90 13.13
CA PHE A 189 2.83 -23.67 13.87
C PHE A 189 2.81 -23.98 15.36
N ASP A 190 3.90 -23.65 16.04
CA ASP A 190 3.99 -23.75 17.49
C ASP A 190 3.23 -22.59 18.14
N GLU A 191 1.95 -22.84 18.45
CA GLU A 191 1.11 -21.90 19.15
C GLU A 191 1.54 -21.65 20.60
N ALA A 192 2.16 -22.65 21.24
CA ALA A 192 2.58 -22.55 22.63
C ALA A 192 3.75 -21.56 22.75
N ALA A 193 4.71 -21.60 21.82
CA ALA A 193 5.77 -20.60 21.75
C ALA A 193 5.19 -19.18 21.63
N LEU A 194 4.19 -18.94 20.76
CA LEU A 194 3.55 -17.63 20.64
C LEU A 194 2.83 -17.21 21.94
N ASP A 195 2.19 -18.15 22.64
CA ASP A 195 1.54 -17.90 23.93
C ASP A 195 2.53 -17.47 25.03
N THR A 196 3.78 -17.95 24.96
CA THR A 196 4.82 -17.48 25.88
C THR A 196 5.25 -16.04 25.60
N MET A 197 5.17 -15.59 24.34
CA MET A 197 5.62 -14.27 23.90
C MET A 197 4.57 -13.16 24.11
N LEU A 198 3.27 -13.50 24.05
CA LEU A 198 2.19 -12.52 24.02
C LEU A 198 1.30 -12.56 25.28
N HIS A 199 0.75 -11.40 25.65
CA HIS A 199 -0.37 -11.27 26.56
C HIS A 199 -1.68 -11.78 25.91
N GLU A 200 -2.66 -12.14 26.73
CA GLU A 200 -3.94 -12.68 26.24
C GLU A 200 -4.74 -11.69 25.39
N TYR A 201 -4.73 -10.41 25.76
CA TYR A 201 -5.49 -9.35 25.10
C TYR A 201 -4.59 -8.16 24.76
N GLU A 202 -4.91 -7.47 23.66
CA GLU A 202 -4.18 -6.28 23.22
C GLU A 202 -4.22 -5.14 24.24
N ASN A 203 -3.11 -4.46 24.49
CA ASN A 203 -3.06 -3.26 25.32
C ASN A 203 -2.71 -2.02 24.47
N PRO A 204 -3.70 -1.23 24.04
CA PRO A 204 -3.47 -0.08 23.16
C PRO A 204 -2.88 1.13 23.90
N ALA A 205 -2.80 1.10 25.25
CA ALA A 205 -2.26 2.19 26.07
C ALA A 205 -0.89 2.67 25.58
N LYS A 206 -0.08 1.73 25.09
CA LYS A 206 1.29 1.97 24.64
C LYS A 206 1.37 2.67 23.29
N ILE A 207 0.30 2.65 22.49
CA ILE A 207 0.20 3.38 21.21
C ILE A 207 -0.48 4.73 21.41
N LEU A 208 -1.50 4.78 22.27
CA LEU A 208 -2.29 5.99 22.52
C LEU A 208 -1.62 6.95 23.52
N ASP A 209 -0.44 6.60 24.04
CA ASP A 209 0.27 7.30 25.11
C ASP A 209 -0.63 7.66 26.31
N THR A 210 -1.55 6.75 26.62
CA THR A 210 -2.56 6.98 27.66
C THR A 210 -2.88 5.70 28.41
N ASN A 211 -3.18 5.84 29.70
CA ASN A 211 -3.48 4.70 30.53
C ASN A 211 -4.86 4.12 30.17
N TRP A 212 -4.88 2.93 29.55
CA TRP A 212 -6.10 2.23 29.16
C TRP A 212 -7.10 2.06 30.31
N TYR A 213 -6.61 1.79 31.52
CA TYR A 213 -7.45 1.60 32.71
C TYR A 213 -8.16 2.89 33.14
N ALA A 214 -7.57 4.05 32.86
CA ALA A 214 -8.16 5.36 33.12
C ALA A 214 -9.11 5.80 31.99
N ILE A 215 -8.74 5.49 30.74
CA ILE A 215 -9.48 5.91 29.55
C ILE A 215 -10.74 5.08 29.33
N LYS A 216 -10.69 3.76 29.53
CA LYS A 216 -11.82 2.86 29.24
C LYS A 216 -13.10 3.30 29.97
N PRO A 217 -13.11 3.58 31.28
CA PRO A 217 -14.30 4.06 31.97
C PRO A 217 -14.84 5.37 31.39
N MET A 218 -13.96 6.29 30.95
CA MET A 218 -14.36 7.57 30.36
C MET A 218 -15.11 7.37 29.03
N TYR A 219 -14.60 6.54 28.13
CA TYR A 219 -15.29 6.23 26.87
C TYR A 219 -16.59 5.45 27.11
N GLU A 220 -16.56 4.43 27.96
CA GLU A 220 -17.75 3.62 28.24
C GLU A 220 -18.84 4.40 28.97
N LYS A 221 -18.50 5.41 29.79
CA LYS A 221 -19.49 6.22 30.52
C LYS A 221 -20.53 6.82 29.58
N LYS A 222 -20.09 7.47 28.49
CA LYS A 222 -20.98 8.07 27.50
C LYS A 222 -21.88 7.04 26.82
N TYR A 223 -21.36 5.84 26.52
CA TYR A 223 -22.15 4.76 25.93
C TYR A 223 -23.14 4.14 26.93
N ARG A 224 -22.76 4.02 28.20
CA ARG A 224 -23.64 3.54 29.29
C ARG A 224 -24.80 4.50 29.56
N GLU A 225 -24.58 5.80 29.38
CA GLU A 225 -25.64 6.82 29.50
C GLU A 225 -26.62 6.77 28.32
N LEU A 226 -26.14 6.47 27.10
CA LEU A 226 -26.95 6.38 25.89
C LEU A 226 -27.70 5.03 25.73
N ILE A 227 -27.12 3.93 26.22
CA ILE A 227 -27.68 2.59 26.09
C ILE A 227 -28.44 2.22 27.37
N HIS A 228 -29.74 2.46 27.39
CA HIS A 228 -30.60 2.18 28.55
C HIS A 228 -30.82 0.69 28.83
N ASN A 229 -30.70 -0.16 27.80
CA ASN A 229 -30.81 -1.61 27.95
C ASN A 229 -29.43 -2.24 28.18
N LYS A 230 -29.18 -2.71 29.41
CA LYS A 230 -27.91 -3.31 29.83
C LYS A 230 -27.50 -4.52 28.99
N ASP A 231 -28.46 -5.31 28.52
CA ASP A 231 -28.18 -6.53 27.73
C ASP A 231 -27.68 -6.21 26.32
N LYS A 232 -27.88 -4.97 25.86
CA LYS A 232 -27.36 -4.47 24.57
C LYS A 232 -26.02 -3.75 24.70
N PHE A 233 -25.53 -3.54 25.91
CA PHE A 233 -24.25 -2.90 26.13
C PHE A 233 -23.12 -3.92 25.95
N VAL A 234 -22.21 -3.62 25.03
CA VAL A 234 -20.98 -4.39 24.80
C VAL A 234 -19.81 -3.59 25.37
N SER A 235 -19.03 -4.18 26.28
CA SER A 235 -17.83 -3.51 26.80
C SER A 235 -16.77 -3.44 25.73
N ILE A 236 -15.93 -2.41 25.80
CA ILE A 236 -14.75 -2.32 24.95
C ILE A 236 -13.83 -3.53 25.18
N ASN A 237 -13.85 -4.15 26.37
CA ASN A 237 -13.12 -5.40 26.61
C ASN A 237 -13.63 -6.58 25.80
N ASP A 238 -14.91 -6.62 25.46
CA ASP A 238 -15.54 -7.76 24.76
C ASP A 238 -15.23 -7.74 23.25
N ILE A 239 -14.78 -6.60 22.74
CA ILE A 239 -14.39 -6.40 21.33
C ILE A 239 -12.86 -6.34 21.14
N ARG A 240 -12.08 -6.45 22.22
CA ARG A 240 -10.61 -6.42 22.14
C ARG A 240 -10.09 -7.61 21.36
N LEU A 241 -9.05 -7.36 20.58
CA LEU A 241 -8.31 -8.45 19.95
C LEU A 241 -7.60 -9.28 21.02
N SER A 242 -7.64 -10.59 20.85
CA SER A 242 -6.94 -11.54 21.70
C SER A 242 -5.76 -12.16 20.97
N ARG A 243 -4.90 -12.85 21.70
CA ARG A 243 -3.81 -13.65 21.11
C ARG A 243 -4.32 -14.69 20.12
N ASP A 244 -5.57 -15.17 20.27
CA ASP A 244 -6.20 -16.04 19.29
C ASP A 244 -6.43 -15.33 17.95
N SER A 245 -6.75 -14.03 17.96
CA SER A 245 -6.78 -13.20 16.75
C SER A 245 -5.42 -13.17 16.06
N VAL A 246 -4.32 -13.07 16.83
CA VAL A 246 -2.96 -13.12 16.30
C VAL A 246 -2.64 -14.49 15.70
N LYS A 247 -2.97 -15.57 16.41
CA LYS A 247 -2.82 -16.96 15.91
C LYS A 247 -3.56 -17.17 14.59
N LYS A 248 -4.82 -16.71 14.49
CA LYS A 248 -5.62 -16.76 13.27
C LYS A 248 -4.98 -15.97 12.13
N ALA A 249 -4.47 -14.77 12.40
CA ALA A 249 -3.75 -13.97 11.41
C ALA A 249 -2.49 -14.69 10.89
N ILE A 250 -1.70 -15.30 11.78
CA ILE A 250 -0.52 -16.10 11.39
C ILE A 250 -0.94 -17.31 10.55
N LYS A 251 -1.95 -18.08 10.97
CA LYS A 251 -2.48 -19.22 10.19
C LYS A 251 -2.90 -18.79 8.79
N TYR A 252 -3.60 -17.66 8.67
CA TYR A 252 -3.97 -17.10 7.38
C TYR A 252 -2.75 -16.75 6.52
N LEU A 253 -1.73 -16.10 7.09
CA LEU A 253 -0.48 -15.79 6.40
C LEU A 253 0.29 -17.06 5.97
N ARG A 254 0.27 -18.12 6.79
CA ARG A 254 0.86 -19.43 6.48
C ARG A 254 0.20 -20.06 5.26
N GLU A 255 -1.14 -20.10 5.22
CA GLU A 255 -1.88 -20.67 4.08
C GLU A 255 -1.56 -19.93 2.78
N ILE A 256 -1.51 -18.60 2.84
CA ILE A 256 -1.10 -17.77 1.70
C ILE A 256 0.33 -18.09 1.26
N TYR A 257 1.27 -18.13 2.21
CA TYR A 257 2.68 -18.40 1.94
C TYR A 257 2.87 -19.77 1.26
N ARG A 258 2.21 -20.80 1.78
CA ARG A 258 2.24 -22.17 1.25
C ARG A 258 1.60 -22.27 -0.12
N HIS A 259 0.45 -21.65 -0.32
CA HIS A 259 -0.23 -21.65 -1.61
C HIS A 259 0.64 -21.03 -2.71
N LYS A 260 1.53 -20.10 -2.36
CA LYS A 260 2.46 -19.47 -3.30
C LYS A 260 3.70 -20.35 -3.60
N ILE A 261 4.26 -21.04 -2.59
CA ILE A 261 5.44 -21.91 -2.76
C ILE A 261 5.06 -23.22 -3.44
N SER A 262 3.94 -23.80 -3.03
CA SER A 262 3.29 -24.91 -3.73
C SER A 262 2.65 -24.35 -4.99
N LYS A 263 3.45 -24.07 -6.03
CA LYS A 263 2.97 -23.76 -7.38
C LYS A 263 1.72 -24.58 -7.64
N THR A 264 0.58 -23.91 -7.73
CA THR A 264 -0.74 -24.52 -7.89
C THR A 264 -0.65 -25.55 -9.02
N LYS A 265 -0.57 -26.85 -8.68
CA LYS A 265 -0.96 -27.89 -9.64
C LYS A 265 -2.42 -27.57 -9.93
N VAL A 266 -2.70 -27.03 -11.11
CA VAL A 266 -4.07 -26.82 -11.55
C VAL A 266 -4.71 -28.21 -11.55
N ILE A 267 -5.51 -28.49 -10.52
CA ILE A 267 -6.33 -29.70 -10.48
C ILE A 267 -7.46 -29.42 -11.47
N SER A 268 -7.25 -29.81 -12.72
CA SER A 268 -8.27 -29.79 -13.76
C SER A 268 -9.14 -31.03 -13.61
N LEU A 269 -10.46 -30.86 -13.68
CA LEU A 269 -11.42 -31.97 -13.79
C LEU A 269 -11.26 -32.76 -15.10
N ASN A 270 -10.53 -32.20 -16.08
CA ASN A 270 -10.16 -32.87 -17.31
C ASN A 270 -8.65 -33.22 -17.27
N PRO A 271 -8.28 -34.50 -17.16
CA PRO A 271 -6.88 -34.92 -17.28
C PRO A 271 -6.46 -34.76 -18.75
N GLN A 272 -5.80 -33.66 -19.09
CA GLN A 272 -5.06 -33.60 -20.35
C GLN A 272 -3.87 -34.56 -20.23
N SER A 273 -3.87 -35.60 -21.07
CA SER A 273 -2.80 -36.59 -21.16
C SER A 273 -1.47 -35.86 -21.34
N GLN A 274 -0.53 -36.11 -20.44
CA GLN A 274 0.86 -35.70 -20.62
C GLN A 274 1.41 -36.36 -21.89
N ARG A 275 1.35 -35.67 -23.04
CA ARG A 275 2.15 -36.04 -24.21
C ARG A 275 3.60 -35.79 -23.84
N LYS A 276 4.35 -36.87 -23.60
CA LYS A 276 5.82 -36.86 -23.56
C LYS A 276 6.31 -36.20 -24.85
N ALA A 277 7.10 -35.13 -24.73
CA ALA A 277 7.89 -34.63 -25.84
C ALA A 277 8.92 -35.71 -26.24
N PRO A 278 9.17 -35.95 -27.53
CA PRO A 278 10.24 -36.85 -27.95
C PRO A 278 11.61 -36.23 -27.60
N ALA A 279 12.54 -37.08 -27.16
CA ALA A 279 13.91 -36.70 -26.89
C ALA A 279 14.62 -36.29 -28.21
N PRO A 280 15.58 -35.37 -28.16
CA PRO A 280 16.38 -35.01 -29.33
C PRO A 280 17.39 -36.11 -29.64
N GLU A 281 17.45 -36.54 -30.90
CA GLU A 281 18.66 -37.08 -31.54
C GLU A 281 19.48 -35.93 -32.14
#